data_AF-A0A3D3PSF6-F1
#
_entry.id   AF-A0A3D3PSF6-F1
#
_cell.length_a   1.000
_cell.length_b   1.000
_cell.length_c   1.000
_cell.angle_alpha   90.00
_cell.angle_beta   90.00
_cell.angle_gamma   90.00
#
_symmetry.space_group_name_H-M   'P 1'
#
loop_
_entity.id
_entity.type
_entity.pdbx_description
1 polymer ?
#
loop_
_entity_poly.entity_id
_entity_poly.type
_entity_poly.pdbx_seq_one_letter_code
_entity_poly.pdbx_strand_id
1 'polypeptide(L)'
;LGKGQLYGISARGLAVDTALNSGEEFPQFTEFWLVRPQANDKELTVYALLDSPRVTGAYRFILKPGVETAVEVKSQLNLRENITTLGIAPLTSMYFFGENQRSEVEDHRPEVHDSDGLSVHSSSGEWIWRPLVNPKRLLVTSFALDNPQGFGMMQRDRAFADYQDLEAHYEKRPSVWIEPKGQWGKGRVELVQIPTPDETNDNAVAFWVPDVKPKPGQPYDLEYRMLWQKESETQPPLSWVTQTRRGHGYTHKVDDSIALIVDFEGPALKKLPADAKLEGIVTADANGKLMETNVYHNDVTGGWRMALRLHRNDDAKPVELLAHLRSGNDTLSETWSYILPPK
;
A
#
# COMPACT_ATOMS: atom_id res chain seq x y z
N LEU A 1 12.22 -12.02 -4.84
CA LEU A 1 11.87 -11.45 -6.17
C LEU A 1 11.40 -12.55 -7.11
N GLY A 2 10.42 -12.23 -7.95
CA GLY A 2 10.01 -12.99 -9.13
C GLY A 2 10.89 -12.73 -10.35
N LYS A 3 10.60 -13.43 -11.45
CA LYS A 3 11.37 -13.37 -12.69
C LYS A 3 11.32 -11.96 -13.30
N GLY A 4 12.49 -11.41 -13.65
CA GLY A 4 12.60 -10.11 -14.33
C GLY A 4 12.32 -8.89 -13.47
N GLN A 5 12.16 -9.08 -12.15
CA GLN A 5 12.04 -8.01 -11.17
C GLN A 5 13.42 -7.56 -10.66
N LEU A 6 13.49 -6.33 -10.17
CA LEU A 6 14.64 -5.79 -9.44
C LEU A 6 14.32 -5.57 -7.97
N TYR A 7 15.33 -5.38 -7.14
CA TYR A 7 15.12 -5.06 -5.72
C TYR A 7 14.49 -3.68 -5.56
N GLY A 8 13.61 -3.58 -4.57
CA GLY A 8 12.93 -2.36 -4.15
C GLY A 8 12.44 -2.55 -2.72
N ILE A 9 11.13 -2.73 -2.58
CA ILE A 9 10.47 -3.07 -1.31
C ILE A 9 11.08 -4.30 -0.60
N SER A 10 11.07 -4.22 0.74
CA SER A 10 11.48 -5.27 1.67
C SER A 10 10.33 -5.77 2.53
N ALA A 11 10.46 -6.99 3.05
CA ALA A 11 9.57 -7.55 4.08
C ALA A 11 10.39 -7.91 5.32
N ARG A 12 9.82 -7.74 6.52
CA ARG A 12 10.48 -8.12 7.79
C ARG A 12 9.72 -9.25 8.47
N GLY A 13 10.36 -9.93 9.43
CA GLY A 13 9.68 -10.95 10.23
C GLY A 13 8.61 -10.35 11.13
N LEU A 14 8.93 -9.23 11.80
CA LEU A 14 8.09 -8.57 12.78
C LEU A 14 8.45 -7.09 12.92
N ALA A 15 7.48 -6.26 13.26
CA ALA A 15 7.65 -4.86 13.64
C ALA A 15 7.16 -4.65 15.07
N VAL A 16 7.89 -3.87 15.88
CA VAL A 16 7.59 -3.67 17.31
C VAL A 16 7.67 -2.18 17.63
N ASP A 17 6.55 -1.61 18.08
CA ASP A 17 6.47 -0.20 18.50
C ASP A 17 6.88 0.81 17.41
N THR A 18 6.76 0.43 16.13
CA THR A 18 6.99 1.32 14.98
C THR A 18 6.13 2.58 15.10
N ALA A 19 6.71 3.74 14.74
CA ALA A 19 6.07 5.06 14.80
C ALA A 19 5.69 5.57 16.21
N LEU A 20 6.10 4.91 17.29
CA LEU A 20 5.87 5.38 18.65
C LEU A 20 7.00 6.30 19.14
N ASN A 21 6.66 7.28 19.98
CA ASN A 21 7.62 8.20 20.61
C ASN A 21 8.65 7.48 21.51
N SER A 22 8.33 6.28 21.99
CA SER A 22 9.25 5.43 22.77
C SER A 22 10.40 4.87 21.94
N GLY A 23 10.31 4.93 20.61
CA GLY A 23 11.23 4.31 19.67
C GLY A 23 10.76 2.93 19.22
N GLU A 24 11.11 2.59 17.98
CA GLU A 24 10.90 1.26 17.39
C GLU A 24 11.94 0.27 17.93
N GLU A 25 11.48 -0.93 18.25
CA GLU A 25 12.36 -2.08 18.47
C GLU A 25 12.46 -2.86 17.16
N PHE A 26 13.69 -3.24 16.80
CA PHE A 26 13.99 -3.96 15.56
C PHE A 26 14.37 -5.41 15.86
N PRO A 27 13.42 -6.36 15.80
CA PRO A 27 13.73 -7.77 15.84
C PRO A 27 14.65 -8.20 14.70
N GLN A 28 15.53 -9.16 14.98
CA GLN A 28 16.50 -9.67 14.02
C GLN A 28 16.40 -11.19 13.91
N PHE A 29 16.60 -11.73 12.71
CA PHE A 29 16.83 -13.16 12.55
C PHE A 29 18.27 -13.48 12.93
N THR A 30 18.45 -14.30 13.97
CA THR A 30 19.77 -14.64 14.53
C THR A 30 20.31 -15.97 14.02
N GLU A 31 19.44 -16.91 13.66
CA GLU A 31 19.81 -18.22 13.14
C GLU A 31 18.91 -18.64 11.98
N PHE A 32 19.47 -19.40 11.04
CA PHE A 32 18.77 -19.94 9.87
C PHE A 32 19.09 -21.42 9.67
N TRP A 33 18.08 -22.22 9.33
CA TRP A 33 18.23 -23.61 8.90
C TRP A 33 17.64 -23.79 7.51
N LEU A 34 18.52 -24.01 6.53
CA LEU A 34 18.13 -24.23 5.14
C LEU A 34 17.95 -25.74 4.91
N VAL A 35 16.76 -26.14 4.51
CA VAL A 35 16.50 -27.53 4.12
C VAL A 35 17.08 -27.73 2.71
N ARG A 36 18.02 -28.67 2.56
CA ARG A 36 18.58 -29.00 1.25
C ARG A 36 17.46 -29.55 0.35
N PRO A 37 17.12 -28.87 -0.77
CA PRO A 37 16.12 -29.38 -1.69
C PRO A 37 16.63 -30.60 -2.45
N GLN A 38 15.72 -31.48 -2.88
CA GLN A 38 16.00 -32.53 -3.85
C GLN A 38 16.14 -31.94 -5.26
N ALA A 39 16.77 -32.70 -6.17
CA ALA A 39 17.11 -32.22 -7.51
C ALA A 39 15.92 -31.66 -8.33
N ASN A 40 14.70 -32.14 -8.07
CA ASN A 40 13.48 -31.77 -8.80
C ASN A 40 12.54 -30.87 -7.99
N ASP A 41 12.89 -30.50 -6.76
CA ASP A 41 12.06 -29.62 -5.94
C ASP A 41 11.95 -28.24 -6.60
N LYS A 42 10.77 -27.63 -6.47
CA LYS A 42 10.46 -26.28 -6.99
C LYS A 42 10.31 -25.25 -5.88
N GLU A 43 10.63 -25.63 -4.66
CA GLU A 43 10.54 -24.80 -3.48
C GLU A 43 11.74 -25.00 -2.55
N LEU A 44 12.03 -23.98 -1.75
CA LEU A 44 13.07 -24.02 -0.72
C LEU A 44 12.41 -23.75 0.63
N THR A 45 12.64 -24.65 1.59
CA THR A 45 12.23 -24.41 2.98
C THR A 45 13.38 -23.82 3.78
N VAL A 46 13.11 -22.70 4.46
CA VAL A 46 14.03 -22.02 5.38
C VAL A 46 13.34 -21.86 6.72
N TYR A 47 13.96 -22.35 7.79
CA TYR A 47 13.57 -21.98 9.14
C TYR A 47 14.43 -20.84 9.65
N ALA A 48 13.87 -19.96 10.47
CA ALA A 48 14.60 -18.86 11.07
C ALA A 48 14.18 -18.64 12.53
N LEU A 49 15.15 -18.30 13.38
CA LEU A 49 14.93 -17.84 14.73
C LEU A 49 15.00 -16.31 14.75
N LEU A 50 13.93 -15.68 15.21
CA LEU A 50 13.84 -14.24 15.43
C LEU A 50 14.04 -13.95 16.92
N ASP A 51 14.91 -13.00 17.21
CA ASP A 51 15.21 -12.55 18.57
C ASP A 51 15.17 -11.02 18.67
N SER A 52 14.66 -10.52 19.78
CA SER A 52 14.54 -9.10 20.09
C SER A 52 14.32 -8.91 21.60
N PRO A 53 14.68 -7.78 22.21
CA PRO A 53 14.55 -7.57 23.65
C PRO A 53 13.22 -8.06 24.25
N ARG A 54 12.08 -7.78 23.61
CA ARG A 54 10.75 -8.08 24.17
C ARG A 54 9.99 -9.20 23.44
N VAL A 55 10.55 -9.80 22.38
CA VAL A 55 9.87 -10.86 21.62
C VAL A 55 10.85 -11.83 20.97
N THR A 56 10.49 -13.11 20.96
CA THR A 56 11.12 -14.13 20.11
C THR A 56 10.11 -14.69 19.12
N GLY A 57 10.61 -15.28 18.03
CA GLY A 57 9.76 -16.01 17.12
C GLY A 57 10.48 -17.13 16.40
N ALA A 58 9.76 -18.20 16.10
CA ALA A 58 10.22 -19.25 15.19
C ALA A 58 9.45 -19.14 13.88
N TYR A 59 10.17 -19.16 12.75
CA TYR A 59 9.59 -18.98 11.42
C TYR A 59 9.92 -20.18 10.54
N ARG A 60 8.96 -20.54 9.68
CA ARG A 60 9.15 -21.39 8.51
C ARG A 60 8.71 -20.63 7.28
N PHE A 61 9.65 -20.45 6.36
CA PHE A 61 9.44 -19.91 5.03
C PHE A 61 9.47 -21.05 4.01
N ILE A 62 8.48 -21.11 3.13
CA ILE A 62 8.51 -21.96 1.93
C ILE A 62 8.52 -21.04 0.72
N LEU A 63 9.69 -20.87 0.11
CA LEU A 63 9.91 -20.01 -1.04
C LEU A 63 9.58 -20.80 -2.31
N LYS A 64 8.69 -20.26 -3.15
CA LYS A 64 8.26 -20.82 -4.42
C LYS A 64 8.58 -19.83 -5.55
N PRO A 65 9.78 -19.88 -6.14
CA PRO A 65 10.18 -18.96 -7.20
C PRO A 65 9.38 -19.19 -8.49
N GLY A 66 9.04 -18.10 -9.18
CA GLY A 66 8.30 -18.13 -10.44
C GLY A 66 8.31 -16.78 -11.16
N VAL A 67 7.33 -16.55 -12.03
CA VAL A 67 7.07 -15.22 -12.61
C VAL A 67 6.79 -14.24 -11.47
N GLU A 68 5.83 -14.59 -10.61
CA GLU A 68 5.79 -14.13 -9.23
C GLU A 68 6.53 -15.12 -8.33
N THR A 69 7.09 -14.63 -7.22
CA THR A 69 7.63 -15.51 -6.16
C THR A 69 6.67 -15.48 -4.99
N ALA A 70 6.12 -16.66 -4.64
CA ALA A 70 5.30 -16.81 -3.45
C ALA A 70 6.17 -17.27 -2.27
N VAL A 71 5.92 -16.73 -1.08
CA VAL A 71 6.55 -17.19 0.17
C VAL A 71 5.45 -17.53 1.15
N GLU A 72 5.30 -18.82 1.45
CA GLU A 72 4.44 -19.25 2.56
C GLU A 72 5.18 -19.00 3.87
N VAL A 73 4.56 -18.28 4.80
CA VAL A 73 5.12 -17.99 6.11
C VAL A 73 4.26 -18.64 7.17
N LYS A 74 4.88 -19.43 8.03
CA LYS A 74 4.31 -19.84 9.30
C LYS A 74 5.22 -19.35 10.41
N SER A 75 4.67 -18.71 11.43
CA SER A 75 5.43 -18.27 12.58
C SER A 75 4.71 -18.56 13.89
N GLN A 76 5.50 -18.67 14.95
CA GLN A 76 5.03 -18.67 16.33
C GLN A 76 5.83 -17.62 17.09
N LEU A 77 5.14 -16.60 17.59
CA LEU A 77 5.73 -15.53 18.39
C LEU A 77 5.55 -15.81 19.88
N ASN A 78 6.52 -15.41 20.68
CA ASN A 78 6.46 -15.46 22.13
C ASN A 78 6.93 -14.12 22.70
N LEU A 79 6.01 -13.37 23.30
CA LEU A 79 6.36 -12.11 23.95
C LEU A 79 7.09 -12.39 25.27
N ARG A 80 8.21 -11.71 25.49
CA ARG A 80 8.94 -11.71 26.78
C ARG A 80 8.34 -10.68 27.74
N GLU A 81 7.89 -9.56 27.19
CA GLU A 81 7.26 -8.46 27.90
C GLU A 81 6.08 -7.90 27.11
N ASN A 82 5.33 -6.98 27.71
CA ASN A 82 4.24 -6.30 27.02
C ASN A 82 4.82 -5.36 25.93
N ILE A 83 4.16 -5.35 24.78
CA ILE A 83 4.47 -4.49 23.63
C ILE A 83 3.24 -3.62 23.35
N THR A 84 3.45 -2.37 22.93
CA THR A 84 2.34 -1.46 22.64
C THR A 84 1.75 -1.78 21.27
N THR A 85 2.58 -1.82 20.24
CA THR A 85 2.21 -2.13 18.84
C THR A 85 2.99 -3.34 18.34
N LEU A 86 2.26 -4.39 17.97
CA LEU A 86 2.81 -5.62 17.37
C LEU A 86 2.44 -5.63 15.89
N GLY A 87 3.39 -5.32 15.01
CA GLY A 87 3.20 -5.28 13.56
C GLY A 87 3.52 -6.62 12.91
N ILE A 88 2.50 -7.27 12.35
CA ILE A 88 2.53 -8.59 11.73
C ILE A 88 2.61 -8.44 10.20
N ALA A 89 3.44 -9.31 9.59
CA ALA A 89 3.73 -9.30 8.16
C ALA A 89 4.12 -7.91 7.61
N PRO A 90 5.11 -7.24 8.24
CA PRO A 90 5.50 -5.89 7.85
C PRO A 90 6.17 -5.82 6.48
N LEU A 91 5.76 -4.83 5.71
CA LEU A 91 6.34 -4.40 4.45
C LEU A 91 7.00 -3.03 4.64
N THR A 92 8.14 -2.80 4.01
CA THR A 92 8.90 -1.55 4.06
C THR A 92 9.31 -1.17 2.66
N SER A 93 8.90 0.01 2.21
CA SER A 93 9.08 0.54 0.85
C SER A 93 9.54 2.00 0.90
N MET A 94 9.80 2.55 -0.27
CA MET A 94 10.19 3.95 -0.46
C MET A 94 9.23 4.66 -1.41
N TYR A 95 8.84 5.88 -1.06
CA TYR A 95 8.14 6.83 -1.91
C TYR A 95 8.71 8.23 -1.72
N PHE A 96 9.33 8.78 -2.77
CA PHE A 96 9.90 10.13 -2.72
C PHE A 96 8.94 11.16 -3.33
N PHE A 97 8.56 10.98 -4.59
CA PHE A 97 7.56 11.80 -5.29
C PHE A 97 6.92 11.04 -6.45
N GLY A 98 5.77 11.56 -6.90
CA GLY A 98 4.94 10.94 -7.93
C GLY A 98 3.86 11.89 -8.43
N GLU A 99 2.92 11.41 -9.23
CA GLU A 99 1.96 12.28 -9.91
C GLU A 99 0.98 12.99 -8.95
N ASN A 100 0.70 12.36 -7.81
CA ASN A 100 -0.14 12.87 -6.73
C ASN A 100 0.63 13.82 -5.79
N GLN A 101 1.97 13.82 -5.84
CA GLN A 101 2.83 14.73 -5.11
C GLN A 101 4.15 14.92 -5.86
N ARG A 102 4.20 15.93 -6.74
CA ARG A 102 5.41 16.28 -7.50
C ARG A 102 6.58 16.65 -6.59
N SER A 103 7.79 16.43 -7.09
CA SER A 103 9.03 16.85 -6.43
C SER A 103 9.02 18.35 -6.10
N GLU A 104 9.55 18.70 -4.92
CA GLU A 104 9.78 20.11 -4.54
C GLU A 104 11.04 20.69 -5.20
N VAL A 105 11.92 19.82 -5.73
CA VAL A 105 13.14 20.19 -6.47
C VAL A 105 13.02 19.76 -7.92
N GLU A 106 13.73 20.46 -8.81
CA GLU A 106 13.79 20.06 -10.21
C GLU A 106 14.45 18.68 -10.35
N ASP A 107 13.68 17.72 -10.83
CA ASP A 107 14.13 16.37 -11.18
C ASP A 107 13.64 16.07 -12.60
N HIS A 108 14.48 15.40 -13.37
CA HIS A 108 14.16 14.99 -14.73
C HIS A 108 13.20 13.79 -14.76
N ARG A 109 13.19 13.01 -13.67
CA ARG A 109 12.32 11.85 -13.46
C ARG A 109 10.91 12.34 -13.14
N PRO A 110 9.85 11.82 -13.78
CA PRO A 110 8.48 12.16 -13.40
C PRO A 110 8.09 11.63 -12.03
N GLU A 111 8.60 10.45 -11.67
CA GLU A 111 8.31 9.74 -10.42
C GLU A 111 9.53 8.98 -9.87
N VAL A 112 9.60 8.85 -8.54
CA VAL A 112 10.65 8.11 -7.82
C VAL A 112 10.04 7.40 -6.61
N HIS A 113 9.79 6.10 -6.75
CA HIS A 113 9.23 5.24 -5.70
C HIS A 113 9.37 3.75 -6.01
N ASP A 114 9.29 2.93 -4.97
CA ASP A 114 9.26 1.46 -5.00
C ASP A 114 7.83 0.91 -4.87
N SER A 115 6.89 1.78 -4.50
CA SER A 115 5.46 1.52 -4.36
C SER A 115 4.72 2.85 -4.46
N ASP A 116 3.57 2.87 -5.12
CA ASP A 116 2.73 4.08 -5.26
C ASP A 116 1.52 4.07 -4.33
N GLY A 117 1.18 2.94 -3.72
CA GLY A 117 0.06 2.89 -2.77
C GLY A 117 -0.03 1.63 -1.94
N LEU A 118 -0.77 1.74 -0.84
CA LEU A 118 -1.24 0.61 -0.06
C LEU A 118 -2.60 0.16 -0.60
N SER A 119 -2.73 -1.12 -0.93
CA SER A 119 -4.01 -1.77 -1.21
C SER A 119 -4.44 -2.63 -0.02
N VAL A 120 -5.74 -2.62 0.31
CA VAL A 120 -6.33 -3.39 1.41
C VAL A 120 -7.61 -4.06 0.93
N HIS A 121 -7.79 -5.34 1.28
CA HIS A 121 -9.00 -6.11 1.01
C HIS A 121 -9.64 -6.55 2.34
N SER A 122 -10.81 -6.00 2.63
CA SER A 122 -11.57 -6.30 3.85
C SER A 122 -12.34 -7.61 3.75
N SER A 123 -12.79 -8.14 4.89
CA SER A 123 -13.71 -9.30 4.93
C SER A 123 -15.12 -9.00 4.40
N SER A 124 -15.53 -7.73 4.34
CA SER A 124 -16.79 -7.33 3.70
C SER A 124 -16.71 -7.32 2.17
N GLY A 125 -15.53 -7.56 1.60
CA GLY A 125 -15.27 -7.49 0.16
C GLY A 125 -14.93 -6.08 -0.35
N GLU A 126 -14.80 -5.10 0.55
CA GLU A 126 -14.34 -3.76 0.19
C GLU A 126 -12.85 -3.80 -0.13
N TRP A 127 -12.50 -3.15 -1.24
CA TRP A 127 -11.12 -2.86 -1.60
C TRP A 127 -10.84 -1.38 -1.36
N ILE A 128 -9.70 -1.09 -0.75
CA ILE A 128 -9.25 0.28 -0.48
C ILE A 128 -7.90 0.47 -1.17
N TRP A 129 -7.74 1.62 -1.81
CA TRP A 129 -6.48 2.10 -2.37
C TRP A 129 -6.06 3.40 -1.69
N ARG A 130 -4.90 3.40 -1.04
CA ARG A 130 -4.29 4.53 -0.36
C ARG A 130 -3.00 4.92 -1.08
N PRO A 131 -3.04 5.87 -2.03
CA PRO A 131 -1.82 6.40 -2.65
C PRO A 131 -0.84 6.90 -1.59
N LEU A 132 0.45 6.58 -1.76
CA LEU A 132 1.50 7.04 -0.85
C LEU A 132 1.79 8.52 -1.08
N VAL A 133 2.32 9.14 -0.04
CA VAL A 133 2.83 10.51 -0.03
C VAL A 133 4.14 10.54 0.75
N ASN A 134 4.98 11.53 0.51
CA ASN A 134 6.14 11.86 1.33
C ASN A 134 5.75 13.06 2.22
N PRO A 135 5.21 12.84 3.43
CA PRO A 135 4.67 13.91 4.25
C PRO A 135 5.80 14.74 4.90
N LYS A 136 5.51 15.98 5.31
CA LYS A 136 6.48 16.83 6.04
C LYS A 136 6.65 16.45 7.51
N ARG A 137 5.78 15.59 8.03
CA ARG A 137 5.79 15.05 9.40
C ARG A 137 5.36 13.59 9.37
N LEU A 138 5.77 12.82 10.37
CA LEU A 138 5.33 11.43 10.53
C LEU A 138 3.80 11.33 10.41
N LEU A 139 3.34 10.50 9.49
CA LEU A 139 1.94 10.26 9.22
C LEU A 139 1.63 8.78 9.48
N VAL A 140 0.63 8.51 10.32
CA VAL A 140 0.14 7.16 10.59
C VAL A 140 -1.33 7.10 10.21
N THR A 141 -1.67 6.20 9.28
CA THR A 141 -3.05 5.93 8.86
C THR A 141 -3.43 4.51 9.28
N SER A 142 -4.66 4.32 9.73
CA SER A 142 -5.16 3.05 10.26
C SER A 142 -6.48 2.65 9.61
N PHE A 143 -6.52 1.45 9.05
CA PHE A 143 -7.72 0.85 8.47
C PHE A 143 -8.20 -0.28 9.38
N ALA A 144 -9.20 0.00 10.22
CA ALA A 144 -9.77 -0.98 11.14
C ALA A 144 -10.53 -2.08 10.38
N LEU A 145 -10.24 -3.34 10.67
CA LEU A 145 -10.79 -4.50 9.98
C LEU A 145 -11.06 -5.65 10.96
N ASP A 146 -11.89 -6.58 10.53
CA ASP A 146 -12.08 -7.88 11.17
C ASP A 146 -11.75 -8.96 10.14
N ASN A 147 -10.72 -9.78 10.38
CA ASN A 147 -10.25 -10.82 9.47
C ASN A 147 -9.91 -10.31 8.05
N PRO A 148 -8.87 -9.47 7.89
CA PRO A 148 -8.47 -8.96 6.58
C PRO A 148 -8.25 -10.11 5.58
N GLN A 149 -8.72 -9.94 4.35
CA GLN A 149 -8.48 -10.89 3.25
C GLN A 149 -7.11 -10.67 2.60
N GLY A 150 -6.55 -9.46 2.73
CA GLY A 150 -5.18 -9.17 2.40
C GLY A 150 -4.86 -7.68 2.40
N PHE A 151 -3.58 -7.36 2.33
CA PHE A 151 -3.09 -6.00 2.15
C PHE A 151 -1.71 -6.04 1.50
N GLY A 152 -1.30 -4.98 0.82
CA GLY A 152 -0.01 -4.96 0.15
C GLY A 152 0.42 -3.58 -0.27
N MET A 153 1.73 -3.38 -0.30
CA MET A 153 2.36 -2.21 -0.90
C MET A 153 2.52 -2.52 -2.38
N MET A 154 1.78 -1.78 -3.20
CA MET A 154 1.67 -2.02 -4.62
C MET A 154 2.36 -0.91 -5.40
N GLN A 155 2.78 -1.26 -6.61
CA GLN A 155 3.27 -0.37 -7.63
C GLN A 155 2.44 -0.61 -8.88
N ARG A 156 1.45 0.25 -9.12
CA ARG A 156 0.58 0.20 -10.29
C ARG A 156 1.23 0.83 -11.51
N ASP A 157 2.15 1.78 -11.32
CA ASP A 157 2.92 2.39 -12.41
C ASP A 157 4.08 1.49 -12.86
N ARG A 158 4.08 1.17 -14.16
CA ARG A 158 4.92 0.11 -14.76
C ARG A 158 5.55 0.52 -16.09
N ALA A 159 5.27 1.71 -16.60
CA ALA A 159 5.93 2.16 -17.81
C ALA A 159 7.28 2.77 -17.46
N PHE A 160 8.31 2.47 -18.25
CA PHE A 160 9.60 3.16 -18.12
C PHE A 160 9.42 4.69 -18.21
N ALA A 161 8.41 5.14 -18.95
CA ALA A 161 8.12 6.55 -19.14
C ALA A 161 7.76 7.30 -17.86
N ASP A 162 7.23 6.60 -16.86
CA ASP A 162 6.81 7.15 -15.57
C ASP A 162 8.04 7.50 -14.70
N TYR A 163 9.17 6.83 -14.95
CA TYR A 163 10.36 6.92 -14.09
C TYR A 163 11.58 7.53 -14.80
N GLN A 164 11.81 7.22 -16.08
CA GLN A 164 12.95 7.70 -16.88
C GLN A 164 14.35 7.41 -16.28
N ASP A 165 14.46 6.41 -15.40
CA ASP A 165 15.70 6.09 -14.68
C ASP A 165 16.28 4.74 -15.16
N LEU A 166 17.37 4.80 -15.93
CA LEU A 166 18.06 3.63 -16.49
C LEU A 166 18.95 2.89 -15.47
N GLU A 167 19.23 3.49 -14.32
CA GLU A 167 20.06 2.88 -13.28
C GLU A 167 19.19 2.14 -12.27
N ALA A 168 18.16 2.81 -11.75
CA ALA A 168 17.31 2.30 -10.68
C ALA A 168 16.17 1.40 -11.18
N HIS A 169 15.70 1.59 -12.42
CA HIS A 169 14.66 0.77 -13.06
C HIS A 169 13.45 0.50 -12.14
N TYR A 170 12.89 1.58 -11.56
CA TYR A 170 11.75 1.51 -10.63
C TYR A 170 10.57 0.74 -11.20
N GLU A 171 10.32 0.82 -12.52
CA GLU A 171 9.23 0.10 -13.21
C GLU A 171 9.33 -1.43 -13.10
N LYS A 172 10.49 -1.95 -12.68
CA LYS A 172 10.75 -3.38 -12.49
C LYS A 172 10.68 -3.85 -11.03
N ARG A 173 10.53 -2.93 -10.06
CA ARG A 173 10.47 -3.27 -8.64
C ARG A 173 9.13 -3.94 -8.29
N PRO A 174 9.09 -4.93 -7.38
CA PRO A 174 7.87 -5.71 -7.17
C PRO A 174 6.84 -4.97 -6.31
N SER A 175 5.57 -5.30 -6.54
CA SER A 175 4.56 -5.21 -5.48
C SER A 175 4.69 -6.38 -4.53
N VAL A 176 4.32 -6.18 -3.27
CA VAL A 176 4.22 -7.28 -2.29
C VAL A 176 2.84 -7.30 -1.66
N TRP A 177 2.12 -8.41 -1.86
CA TRP A 177 0.80 -8.67 -1.30
C TRP A 177 0.87 -9.70 -0.17
N ILE A 178 0.31 -9.38 0.99
CA ILE A 178 0.12 -10.27 2.14
C ILE A 178 -1.30 -10.83 2.09
N GLU A 179 -1.39 -12.15 2.10
CA GLU A 179 -2.63 -12.90 2.19
C GLU A 179 -2.65 -13.70 3.50
N PRO A 180 -3.38 -13.24 4.52
CA PRO A 180 -3.58 -13.97 5.76
C PRO A 180 -4.14 -15.37 5.53
N LYS A 181 -3.66 -16.34 6.32
CA LYS A 181 -4.29 -17.66 6.39
C LYS A 181 -4.95 -17.85 7.73
N GLY A 182 -6.22 -18.27 7.69
CA GLY A 182 -7.06 -18.37 8.87
C GLY A 182 -7.63 -17.02 9.29
N GLN A 183 -8.04 -16.92 10.55
CA GLN A 183 -8.72 -15.75 11.10
C GLN A 183 -7.76 -14.95 11.98
N TRP A 184 -7.33 -13.78 11.49
CA TRP A 184 -6.48 -12.86 12.26
C TRP A 184 -7.25 -12.02 13.28
N GLY A 185 -8.59 -12.09 13.25
CA GLY A 185 -9.48 -11.39 14.17
C GLY A 185 -9.53 -9.88 13.92
N LYS A 186 -9.92 -9.14 14.97
CA LYS A 186 -10.03 -7.69 14.95
C LYS A 186 -8.68 -7.01 15.11
N GLY A 187 -8.51 -5.92 14.37
CA GLY A 187 -7.28 -5.15 14.36
C GLY A 187 -7.35 -4.07 13.30
N ARG A 188 -6.18 -3.70 12.79
CA ARG A 188 -6.07 -2.72 11.72
C ARG A 188 -4.86 -3.00 10.83
N VAL A 189 -4.98 -2.65 9.55
CA VAL A 189 -3.79 -2.41 8.72
C VAL A 189 -3.33 -0.99 9.02
N GLU A 190 -2.08 -0.85 9.45
CA GLU A 190 -1.46 0.43 9.75
C GLU A 190 -0.45 0.78 8.66
N LEU A 191 -0.51 2.01 8.17
CA LEU A 191 0.42 2.60 7.22
C LEU A 191 1.16 3.73 7.91
N VAL A 192 2.48 3.63 7.96
CA VAL A 192 3.39 4.63 8.51
C VAL A 192 4.15 5.25 7.35
N GLN A 193 4.12 6.58 7.24
CA GLN A 193 4.84 7.35 6.23
C GLN A 193 5.72 8.39 6.93
N ILE A 194 7.02 8.28 6.68
CA ILE A 194 8.07 9.06 7.34
C ILE A 194 8.56 10.12 6.34
N PRO A 195 8.81 11.36 6.79
CA PRO A 195 9.44 12.36 5.92
C PRO A 195 10.82 11.89 5.46
N THR A 196 11.07 11.90 4.15
CA THR A 196 12.41 11.63 3.60
C THR A 196 12.86 12.77 2.70
N PRO A 197 14.14 13.19 2.76
CA PRO A 197 14.69 14.20 1.86
C PRO A 197 15.09 13.63 0.49
N ASP A 198 15.26 12.31 0.38
CA ASP A 198 15.75 11.61 -0.82
C ASP A 198 15.28 10.15 -0.87
N GLU A 199 15.62 9.48 -1.98
CA GLU A 199 15.25 8.09 -2.28
C GLU A 199 16.10 7.02 -1.57
N THR A 200 17.11 7.41 -0.79
CA THR A 200 18.08 6.45 -0.23
C THR A 200 17.57 5.69 0.98
N ASN A 201 16.52 6.20 1.63
CA ASN A 201 15.92 5.60 2.81
C ASN A 201 14.47 5.20 2.55
N ASP A 202 14.13 3.97 2.91
CA ASP A 202 12.74 3.54 2.97
C ASP A 202 11.96 4.40 3.97
N ASN A 203 10.81 4.90 3.53
CA ASN A 203 10.01 5.86 4.29
C ASN A 203 8.53 5.48 4.37
N ALA A 204 8.14 4.31 3.86
CA ALA A 204 6.78 3.79 3.95
C ALA A 204 6.78 2.39 4.57
N VAL A 205 5.95 2.17 5.58
CA VAL A 205 5.84 0.88 6.28
C VAL A 205 4.38 0.50 6.42
N ALA A 206 4.01 -0.73 6.08
CA ALA A 206 2.66 -1.26 6.25
C ALA A 206 2.67 -2.60 6.98
N PHE A 207 1.77 -2.79 7.95
CA PHE A 207 1.63 -4.05 8.70
C PHE A 207 0.23 -4.19 9.30
N TRP A 208 -0.10 -5.42 9.71
CA TRP A 208 -1.29 -5.69 10.50
C TRP A 208 -1.00 -5.53 12.00
N VAL A 209 -1.89 -4.87 12.74
CA VAL A 209 -1.84 -4.75 14.20
C VAL A 209 -3.11 -5.38 14.80
N PRO A 210 -3.01 -6.48 15.56
CA PRO A 210 -4.16 -7.05 16.24
C PRO A 210 -4.61 -6.14 17.40
N ASP A 211 -5.91 -6.03 17.61
CA ASP A 211 -6.47 -5.29 18.76
C ASP A 211 -6.10 -5.98 20.08
N VAL A 212 -6.15 -7.32 20.08
CA VAL A 212 -5.79 -8.15 21.22
C VAL A 212 -4.47 -8.85 20.94
N LYS A 213 -3.43 -8.41 21.64
CA LYS A 213 -2.10 -9.03 21.60
C LYS A 213 -2.05 -10.26 22.52
N PRO A 214 -1.20 -11.26 22.23
CA PRO A 214 -0.93 -12.35 23.17
C PRO A 214 -0.31 -11.79 24.47
N LYS A 215 -0.54 -12.48 25.59
CA LYS A 215 0.17 -12.15 26.85
C LYS A 215 1.62 -12.62 26.77
N PRO A 216 2.55 -12.02 27.54
CA PRO A 216 3.90 -12.55 27.70
C PRO A 216 3.89 -14.04 28.08
N GLY A 217 4.76 -14.82 27.41
CA GLY A 217 4.85 -16.26 27.55
C GLY A 217 3.76 -17.08 26.85
N GLN A 218 2.74 -16.44 26.26
CA GLN A 218 1.72 -17.14 25.47
C GLN A 218 2.18 -17.26 24.00
N PRO A 219 2.23 -18.48 23.44
CA PRO A 219 2.50 -18.66 22.02
C PRO A 219 1.42 -18.00 21.16
N TYR A 220 1.86 -17.36 20.07
CA TYR A 220 0.97 -16.73 19.10
C TYR A 220 1.33 -17.18 17.69
N ASP A 221 0.51 -18.09 17.17
CA ASP A 221 0.69 -18.70 15.86
C ASP A 221 0.08 -17.85 14.75
N LEU A 222 0.83 -17.66 13.67
CA LEU A 222 0.44 -16.89 12.51
C LEU A 222 0.81 -17.66 11.24
N GLU A 223 -0.06 -17.59 10.23
CA GLU A 223 0.24 -18.09 8.91
C GLU A 223 -0.26 -17.10 7.85
N TYR A 224 0.54 -16.90 6.80
CA TYR A 224 0.21 -16.04 5.68
C TYR A 224 1.03 -16.41 4.46
N ARG A 225 0.63 -15.88 3.30
CA ARG A 225 1.38 -15.95 2.05
C ARG A 225 1.82 -14.54 1.66
N MET A 226 3.07 -14.39 1.25
CA MET A 226 3.59 -13.18 0.61
C MET A 226 3.74 -13.43 -0.88
N LEU A 227 3.16 -12.57 -1.72
CA LEU A 227 3.27 -12.65 -3.17
C LEU A 227 4.11 -11.48 -3.67
N TRP A 228 5.25 -11.78 -4.31
CA TRP A 228 6.14 -10.79 -4.93
C TRP A 228 5.82 -10.69 -6.43
N GLN A 229 5.09 -9.63 -6.82
CA GLN A 229 4.32 -9.57 -8.06
C GLN A 229 4.73 -8.38 -8.95
N LYS A 230 4.47 -8.51 -10.26
CA LYS A 230 4.63 -7.43 -11.25
C LYS A 230 3.70 -7.60 -12.45
N GLU A 231 3.67 -8.79 -13.07
CA GLU A 231 2.88 -9.01 -14.30
C GLU A 231 1.42 -9.43 -14.05
N SER A 232 1.16 -10.09 -12.92
CA SER A 232 -0.16 -10.60 -12.53
C SER A 232 -0.39 -10.24 -11.07
N GLU A 233 -0.58 -8.95 -10.83
CA GLU A 233 -0.71 -8.41 -9.48
C GLU A 233 -2.09 -8.71 -8.91
N THR A 234 -2.14 -8.90 -7.59
CA THR A 234 -3.40 -8.98 -6.87
C THR A 234 -4.13 -7.63 -6.98
N GLN A 235 -5.34 -7.65 -7.54
CA GLN A 235 -6.13 -6.45 -7.82
C GLN A 235 -7.61 -6.68 -7.44
N PRO A 236 -8.38 -5.62 -7.21
CA PRO A 236 -9.82 -5.72 -7.03
C PRO A 236 -10.50 -6.39 -8.23
N PRO A 237 -11.52 -7.24 -8.02
CA PRO A 237 -12.25 -7.87 -9.12
C PRO A 237 -13.15 -6.89 -9.90
N LEU A 238 -13.35 -5.67 -9.39
CA LEU A 238 -14.19 -4.63 -9.99
C LEU A 238 -13.35 -3.70 -10.90
N SER A 239 -13.13 -2.47 -10.49
CA SER A 239 -12.19 -1.54 -11.11
C SER A 239 -11.35 -0.89 -10.03
N TRP A 240 -10.16 -0.45 -10.41
CA TRP A 240 -9.16 0.11 -9.52
C TRP A 240 -8.62 1.41 -10.08
N VAL A 241 -8.04 2.21 -9.19
CA VAL A 241 -7.36 3.45 -9.55
C VAL A 241 -6.07 3.13 -10.29
N THR A 242 -5.86 3.65 -11.49
CA THR A 242 -4.59 3.48 -12.20
C THR A 242 -3.62 4.60 -11.90
N GLN A 243 -4.11 5.82 -11.65
CA GLN A 243 -3.27 6.97 -11.31
C GLN A 243 -4.06 8.01 -10.50
N THR A 244 -3.34 8.79 -9.70
CA THR A 244 -3.84 9.99 -9.02
C THR A 244 -2.94 11.15 -9.35
N ARG A 245 -3.45 12.18 -10.03
CA ARG A 245 -2.68 13.38 -10.38
C ARG A 245 -3.15 14.57 -9.57
N ARG A 246 -2.20 15.31 -8.99
CA ARG A 246 -2.46 16.57 -8.28
C ARG A 246 -1.93 17.75 -9.08
N GLY A 247 -2.76 18.78 -9.22
CA GLY A 247 -2.35 20.03 -9.85
C GLY A 247 -3.42 21.10 -9.77
N HIS A 248 -3.16 22.21 -10.45
CA HIS A 248 -4.20 23.19 -10.75
C HIS A 248 -4.66 22.89 -12.18
N GLY A 249 -5.96 22.64 -12.37
CA GLY A 249 -6.52 22.57 -13.73
C GLY A 249 -6.41 23.93 -14.42
N TYR A 250 -6.78 24.00 -15.70
CA TYR A 250 -6.91 25.31 -16.36
C TYR A 250 -8.05 26.10 -15.70
N THR A 251 -7.72 27.18 -15.00
CA THR A 251 -8.70 28.13 -14.45
C THR A 251 -8.49 29.49 -15.10
N HIS A 252 -9.58 30.14 -15.52
CA HIS A 252 -9.51 31.49 -16.08
C HIS A 252 -9.00 32.53 -15.07
N LYS A 253 -9.14 32.22 -13.78
CA LYS A 253 -8.56 32.98 -12.65
C LYS A 253 -7.89 31.97 -11.74
N VAL A 254 -6.61 32.19 -11.45
CA VAL A 254 -5.89 31.41 -10.44
C VAL A 254 -6.61 31.60 -9.10
N ASP A 255 -7.03 30.48 -8.52
CA ASP A 255 -7.56 30.41 -7.16
C ASP A 255 -6.69 29.44 -6.34
N ASP A 256 -7.00 29.30 -5.06
CA ASP A 256 -6.33 28.40 -4.12
C ASP A 256 -6.96 26.99 -4.11
N SER A 257 -7.79 26.67 -5.11
CA SER A 257 -8.37 25.34 -5.23
C SER A 257 -7.35 24.32 -5.69
N ILE A 258 -7.52 23.09 -5.22
CA ILE A 258 -6.68 21.95 -5.56
C ILE A 258 -7.49 21.04 -6.47
N ALA A 259 -6.92 20.69 -7.63
CA ALA A 259 -7.51 19.71 -8.52
C ALA A 259 -6.86 18.34 -8.33
N LEU A 260 -7.70 17.31 -8.25
CA LEU A 260 -7.29 15.91 -8.23
C LEU A 260 -7.94 15.20 -9.40
N ILE A 261 -7.13 14.50 -10.19
CA ILE A 261 -7.58 13.69 -11.31
C ILE A 261 -7.30 12.23 -10.95
N VAL A 262 -8.34 11.43 -10.86
CA VAL A 262 -8.26 10.01 -10.48
C VAL A 262 -8.80 9.19 -11.63
N ASP A 263 -7.94 8.37 -12.24
CA ASP A 263 -8.36 7.48 -13.31
C ASP A 263 -8.62 6.08 -12.78
N PHE A 264 -9.69 5.47 -13.28
CA PHE A 264 -10.11 4.13 -12.92
C PHE A 264 -10.17 3.25 -14.17
N GLU A 265 -9.65 2.04 -14.05
CA GLU A 265 -9.75 1.00 -15.06
C GLU A 265 -10.11 -0.34 -14.41
N GLY A 266 -10.54 -1.29 -15.23
CA GLY A 266 -10.76 -2.66 -14.78
C GLY A 266 -11.97 -3.32 -15.43
N PRO A 267 -12.19 -4.60 -15.15
CA PRO A 267 -13.23 -5.40 -15.79
C PRO A 267 -14.66 -4.88 -15.59
N ALA A 268 -14.97 -4.18 -14.48
CA ALA A 268 -16.31 -3.60 -14.29
C ALA A 268 -16.57 -2.46 -15.30
N LEU A 269 -15.61 -1.56 -15.47
CA LEU A 269 -15.72 -0.42 -16.39
C LEU A 269 -15.63 -0.84 -17.87
N LYS A 270 -14.77 -1.79 -18.23
CA LYS A 270 -14.61 -2.28 -19.62
C LYS A 270 -15.88 -2.89 -20.22
N LYS A 271 -16.86 -3.27 -19.40
CA LYS A 271 -18.15 -3.82 -19.83
C LYS A 271 -19.20 -2.75 -20.14
N LEU A 272 -18.94 -1.50 -19.78
CA LEU A 272 -19.88 -0.40 -19.95
C LEU A 272 -19.70 0.25 -21.32
N PRO A 273 -20.78 0.78 -21.93
CA PRO A 273 -20.66 1.61 -23.12
C PRO A 273 -20.00 2.95 -22.78
N ALA A 274 -19.33 3.58 -23.76
CA ALA A 274 -18.59 4.82 -23.56
C ALA A 274 -19.46 6.02 -23.10
N ASP A 275 -20.77 5.98 -23.37
CA ASP A 275 -21.75 6.98 -22.94
C ASP A 275 -22.43 6.63 -21.60
N ALA A 276 -21.98 5.57 -20.91
CA ALA A 276 -22.49 5.23 -19.59
C ALA A 276 -22.26 6.37 -18.60
N LYS A 277 -23.35 6.79 -17.94
CA LYS A 277 -23.32 7.83 -16.92
C LYS A 277 -22.95 7.19 -15.59
N LEU A 278 -21.78 7.56 -15.09
CA LEU A 278 -21.29 7.16 -13.78
C LEU A 278 -21.30 8.33 -12.81
N GLU A 279 -21.46 8.01 -11.54
CA GLU A 279 -21.36 8.97 -10.44
C GLU A 279 -20.06 8.72 -9.67
N GLY A 280 -19.36 9.81 -9.35
CA GLY A 280 -18.24 9.79 -8.40
C GLY A 280 -18.79 10.12 -7.02
N ILE A 281 -18.82 9.14 -6.13
CA ILE A 281 -19.26 9.34 -4.75
C ILE A 281 -18.05 9.76 -3.95
N VAL A 282 -18.04 11.01 -3.47
CA VAL A 282 -16.88 11.62 -2.82
C VAL A 282 -17.29 12.15 -1.45
N THR A 283 -16.50 11.83 -0.43
CA THR A 283 -16.61 12.42 0.90
C THR A 283 -15.29 13.05 1.30
N ALA A 284 -15.35 14.26 1.84
CA ALA A 284 -14.22 14.95 2.43
C ALA A 284 -14.44 15.11 3.94
N ASP A 285 -13.36 15.15 4.70
CA ASP A 285 -13.42 15.58 6.10
C ASP A 285 -13.78 17.07 6.24
N ALA A 286 -13.91 17.55 7.48
CA ALA A 286 -14.31 18.95 7.76
C ALA A 286 -13.29 20.01 7.27
N ASN A 287 -12.05 19.61 6.96
CA ASN A 287 -11.04 20.52 6.45
C ASN A 287 -11.08 20.64 4.92
N GLY A 288 -11.73 19.71 4.22
CA GLY A 288 -11.96 19.74 2.78
C GLY A 288 -13.33 20.29 2.40
N LYS A 289 -13.37 21.27 1.50
CA LYS A 289 -14.59 21.75 0.86
C LYS A 289 -14.61 21.34 -0.60
N LEU A 290 -15.42 20.34 -0.93
CA LEU A 290 -15.62 19.90 -2.31
C LEU A 290 -16.38 20.97 -3.10
N MET A 291 -15.80 21.39 -4.23
CA MET A 291 -16.37 22.41 -5.12
C MET A 291 -16.98 21.79 -6.36
N GLU A 292 -16.28 20.84 -6.96
CA GLU A 292 -16.70 20.18 -8.20
C GLU A 292 -16.32 18.70 -8.15
N THR A 293 -17.18 17.86 -8.74
CA THR A 293 -16.93 16.44 -8.98
C THR A 293 -17.53 16.09 -10.32
N ASN A 294 -16.68 15.75 -11.26
CA ASN A 294 -17.08 15.37 -12.60
C ASN A 294 -16.51 13.99 -12.91
N VAL A 295 -17.33 13.10 -13.47
CA VAL A 295 -16.91 11.80 -13.95
C VAL A 295 -17.19 11.70 -15.44
N TYR A 296 -16.18 11.30 -16.21
CA TYR A 296 -16.30 11.16 -17.66
C TYR A 296 -15.44 10.01 -18.17
N HIS A 297 -15.86 9.43 -19.29
CA HIS A 297 -15.13 8.36 -19.96
C HIS A 297 -13.77 8.87 -20.46
N ASN A 298 -12.73 8.05 -20.28
CA ASN A 298 -11.40 8.28 -20.81
C ASN A 298 -11.21 7.38 -22.04
N ASP A 299 -11.30 7.95 -23.24
CA ASP A 299 -11.23 7.22 -24.51
C ASP A 299 -9.83 6.66 -24.82
N VAL A 300 -8.78 7.21 -24.22
CA VAL A 300 -7.40 6.73 -24.37
C VAL A 300 -7.20 5.40 -23.65
N THR A 301 -7.75 5.25 -22.44
CA THR A 301 -7.56 4.04 -21.63
C THR A 301 -8.77 3.08 -21.69
N GLY A 302 -9.93 3.56 -22.11
CA GLY A 302 -11.21 2.84 -22.01
C GLY A 302 -11.74 2.76 -20.57
N GLY A 303 -11.17 3.56 -19.66
CA GLY A 303 -11.58 3.71 -18.27
C GLY A 303 -12.46 4.95 -18.04
N TRP A 304 -12.61 5.32 -16.77
CA TRP A 304 -13.31 6.55 -16.37
C TRP A 304 -12.40 7.42 -15.52
N ARG A 305 -12.46 8.72 -15.78
CA ARG A 305 -11.77 9.75 -15.03
C ARG A 305 -12.73 10.44 -14.09
N MET A 306 -12.35 10.52 -12.83
CA MET A 306 -12.97 11.40 -11.84
C MET A 306 -12.09 12.64 -11.64
N ALA A 307 -12.65 13.82 -11.91
CA ALA A 307 -12.02 15.10 -11.70
C ALA A 307 -12.68 15.81 -10.51
N LEU A 308 -11.87 16.10 -9.49
CA LEU A 308 -12.28 16.77 -8.26
C LEU A 308 -11.65 18.15 -8.19
N ARG A 309 -12.40 19.14 -7.68
CA ARG A 309 -11.83 20.39 -7.19
C ARG A 309 -12.26 20.59 -5.74
N LEU A 310 -11.31 20.93 -4.88
CA LEU A 310 -11.58 21.21 -3.48
C LEU A 310 -10.81 22.44 -3.00
N HIS A 311 -11.33 23.09 -1.95
CA HIS A 311 -10.55 23.99 -1.11
C HIS A 311 -10.16 23.30 0.18
N ARG A 312 -8.99 23.64 0.70
CA ARG A 312 -8.58 23.32 2.06
C ARG A 312 -8.87 24.52 2.96
N ASN A 313 -9.57 24.30 4.06
CA ASN A 313 -9.96 25.39 4.97
C ASN A 313 -8.79 25.86 5.86
N ASP A 314 -7.94 24.93 6.30
CA ASP A 314 -6.78 25.18 7.16
C ASP A 314 -5.53 24.51 6.58
N ASP A 315 -4.57 25.32 6.14
CA ASP A 315 -3.31 24.88 5.52
C ASP A 315 -2.43 24.04 6.46
N ALA A 316 -2.59 24.16 7.78
CA ALA A 316 -1.82 23.41 8.77
C ALA A 316 -2.36 21.99 9.01
N LYS A 317 -3.52 21.64 8.45
CA LYS A 317 -4.18 20.34 8.64
C LYS A 317 -4.26 19.56 7.34
N PRO A 318 -4.23 18.21 7.40
CA PRO A 318 -4.50 17.40 6.23
C PRO A 318 -5.96 17.53 5.79
N VAL A 319 -6.27 17.06 4.58
CA VAL A 319 -7.63 16.77 4.12
C VAL A 319 -7.69 15.30 3.73
N GLU A 320 -8.54 14.52 4.38
CA GLU A 320 -8.85 13.15 4.01
C GLU A 320 -10.05 13.11 3.05
N LEU A 321 -9.91 12.31 1.98
CA LEU A 321 -10.91 12.10 0.93
C LEU A 321 -11.14 10.61 0.75
N LEU A 322 -12.40 10.22 0.64
CA LEU A 322 -12.80 8.91 0.14
C LEU A 322 -13.58 9.09 -1.15
N ALA A 323 -13.31 8.26 -2.15
CA ALA A 323 -14.12 8.24 -3.36
C ALA A 323 -14.23 6.86 -4.01
N HIS A 324 -15.33 6.61 -4.72
CA HIS A 324 -15.50 5.47 -5.60
C HIS A 324 -16.45 5.80 -6.75
N LEU A 325 -16.40 4.98 -7.82
CA LEU A 325 -17.33 5.06 -8.94
C LEU A 325 -18.55 4.17 -8.70
N ARG A 326 -19.72 4.68 -9.09
CA ARG A 326 -21.00 3.98 -8.97
C ARG A 326 -21.84 4.13 -10.24
N SER A 327 -22.65 3.12 -10.56
CA SER A 327 -23.77 3.24 -11.51
C SER A 327 -25.05 2.81 -10.83
N GLY A 328 -26.01 3.73 -10.66
CA GLY A 328 -27.22 3.48 -9.88
C GLY A 328 -26.87 3.09 -8.44
N ASN A 329 -27.15 1.85 -8.05
CA ASN A 329 -26.84 1.32 -6.72
C ASN A 329 -25.57 0.45 -6.70
N ASP A 330 -24.94 0.20 -7.86
CA ASP A 330 -23.84 -0.74 -7.97
C ASP A 330 -22.49 0.01 -7.88
N THR A 331 -21.70 -0.34 -6.86
CA THR A 331 -20.30 0.11 -6.75
C THR A 331 -19.47 -0.55 -7.83
N LEU A 332 -18.74 0.25 -8.60
CA LEU A 332 -17.99 -0.19 -9.77
C LEU A 332 -16.47 -0.21 -9.56
N SER A 333 -15.97 0.42 -8.48
CA SER A 333 -14.54 0.48 -8.20
C SER A 333 -14.23 0.16 -6.74
N GLU A 334 -12.95 -0.03 -6.44
CA GLU A 334 -12.44 0.12 -5.08
C GLU A 334 -12.67 1.54 -4.53
N THR A 335 -12.52 1.70 -3.22
CA THR A 335 -12.50 2.98 -2.52
C THR A 335 -11.10 3.60 -2.62
N TRP A 336 -10.98 4.71 -3.34
CA TRP A 336 -9.82 5.58 -3.30
C TRP A 336 -9.83 6.38 -1.99
N SER A 337 -8.84 6.15 -1.13
CA SER A 337 -8.67 6.79 0.18
C SER A 337 -7.44 7.69 0.15
N TYR A 338 -7.61 8.98 -0.11
CA TYR A 338 -6.50 9.91 -0.32
C TYR A 338 -6.34 10.91 0.81
N ILE A 339 -5.09 11.19 1.15
CA ILE A 339 -4.75 12.30 2.04
C ILE A 339 -4.01 13.35 1.24
N LEU A 340 -4.52 14.57 1.34
CA LEU A 340 -3.75 15.75 1.02
C LEU A 340 -3.00 16.17 2.29
N PRO A 341 -1.66 16.07 2.34
CA PRO A 341 -0.92 16.48 3.53
C PRO A 341 -1.07 17.98 3.84
N PRO A 342 -0.75 18.41 5.07
CA PRO A 342 -0.58 19.83 5.38
C PRO A 342 0.38 20.52 4.40
N LYS A 343 0.21 21.83 4.21
CA LYS A 343 1.02 22.62 3.30
C LYS A 343 2.49 22.69 3.71
#